data_AF-A0A2G9GC84-F1
#
_entry.id   AF-A0A2G9GC84-F1
#
_cell.length_a   1.000
_cell.length_b   1.000
_cell.length_c   1.000
_cell.angle_alpha   90.00
_cell.angle_beta   90.00
_cell.angle_gamma   90.00
#
_symmetry.space_group_name_H-M   'P 1'
#
loop_
_entity.id
_entity.type
_entity.pdbx_description
1 polymer ?
#
loop_
_entity_poly.entity_id
_entity_poly.type
_entity_poly.pdbx_seq_one_letter_code
_entity_poly.pdbx_strand_id
1 'polypeptide(L)' 'MGGGMEAHKNRWIEDWSTARENLEHNFRWTRRNLALVGIFGVAVPVLIYKGIIKEFHMQDEDAGRPYRKFWLA' A
#
# COMPACT_ATOMS: atom_id res chain seq x y z
N MET A 1 36.06 7.49 0.54
CA MET A 1 34.92 7.34 -0.40
C MET A 1 35.28 8.16 -1.64
N GLY A 2 35.42 7.53 -2.81
CA GLY A 2 35.96 8.16 -4.01
C GLY A 2 35.07 9.30 -4.52
N GLY A 3 35.49 10.53 -4.26
CA GLY A 3 34.90 11.75 -4.83
C GLY A 3 35.42 11.93 -6.24
N GLY A 4 34.58 11.68 -7.24
CA GLY A 4 35.00 11.77 -8.65
C GLY A 4 33.87 11.95 -9.66
N MET A 5 32.61 12.08 -9.22
CA MET A 5 31.51 12.54 -10.07
C MET A 5 30.70 13.56 -9.29
N GLU A 6 31.13 14.82 -9.34
CA GLU A 6 30.29 15.91 -8.89
C GLU A 6 29.14 16.07 -9.90
N ALA A 7 28.04 15.34 -9.66
CA ALA A 7 26.80 15.64 -10.34
C ALA A 7 26.47 17.11 -10.08
N HIS A 8 26.12 17.85 -11.13
CA HIS A 8 25.75 19.26 -10.99
C HIS A 8 24.44 19.36 -10.20
N LYS A 9 24.55 19.56 -8.88
CA LYS A 9 23.40 19.57 -7.97
C LYS A 9 22.48 20.73 -8.33
N ASN A 10 21.23 20.40 -8.61
CA ASN A 10 20.19 21.40 -8.80
C ASN A 10 19.44 21.53 -7.47
N ARG A 11 19.58 22.70 -6.82
CA ARG A 11 18.92 23.00 -5.55
C ARG A 11 17.43 22.64 -5.53
N TRP A 12 16.70 22.93 -6.61
CA TRP A 12 15.26 22.65 -6.68
C TRP A 12 14.95 21.15 -6.66
N ILE A 13 15.81 20.33 -7.26
CA ILE A 13 15.67 18.87 -7.29
C ILE A 13 16.04 18.30 -5.91
N GLU A 14 17.13 18.78 -5.31
CA GLU A 14 17.56 18.34 -3.99
C GLU A 14 16.53 18.69 -2.91
N ASP A 15 16.01 19.93 -2.92
CA ASP A 15 14.99 20.40 -1.97
C ASP A 15 13.68 19.60 -2.15
N TRP A 16 13.27 19.31 -3.39
CA TRP A 16 12.09 18.49 -3.67
C TRP A 16 12.26 17.03 -3.23
N SER A 17 13.41 16.42 -3.52
CA SER A 17 13.72 15.05 -3.09
C SER A 17 13.72 14.96 -1.57
N THR A 18 14.41 15.89 -0.91
CA THR A 18 14.47 16.00 0.55
C THR A 18 13.07 16.12 1.17
N ALA A 19 12.18 16.92 0.57
CA ALA A 19 10.81 17.07 1.07
C ALA A 19 9.97 15.78 0.93
N ARG A 20 10.22 14.97 -0.10
CA ARG A 20 9.52 13.68 -0.29
C ARG A 20 10.01 12.60 0.65
N GLU A 21 11.32 12.55 0.87
CA GLU A 21 11.95 11.59 1.79
C GLU A 21 11.57 11.85 3.24
N ASN A 22 11.22 13.10 3.58
CA ASN A 22 10.89 13.54 4.94
C ASN A 22 9.42 13.94 5.12
N LEU A 23 8.53 13.41 4.27
CA LEU A 23 7.11 13.79 4.26
C LEU A 23 6.42 13.44 5.59
N GLU A 24 6.88 12.40 6.28
CA GLU A 24 6.40 11.94 7.58
C GLU A 24 6.53 13.00 8.68
N HIS A 25 7.56 13.84 8.65
CA HIS A 25 7.73 14.93 9.62
C HIS A 25 6.65 16.00 9.49
N ASN A 26 6.06 16.13 8.29
CA ASN A 26 5.02 17.11 7.99
C ASN A 26 3.62 16.49 7.98
N PHE A 27 3.51 15.17 8.20
CA PHE A 27 2.22 14.49 8.18
C PHE A 27 1.34 14.91 9.36
N ARG A 28 0.04 15.07 9.11
CA ARG A 28 -0.94 15.46 10.13
C ARG A 28 -2.13 14.53 10.10
N TRP A 29 -2.59 14.14 11.29
CA TRP A 29 -3.83 13.39 11.46
C TRP A 29 -5.05 14.31 11.28
N THR A 30 -5.48 14.43 10.04
CA THR A 30 -6.73 15.11 9.67
C THR A 30 -7.83 14.09 9.44
N ARG A 31 -9.09 14.51 9.47
CA ARG A 31 -10.22 13.65 9.11
C ARG A 31 -10.06 13.04 7.71
N ARG A 32 -9.55 13.83 6.75
CA ARG A 32 -9.25 13.35 5.40
C ARG A 32 -8.17 12.26 5.40
N ASN A 33 -7.07 12.48 6.11
CA ASN A 33 -5.97 11.51 6.15
C ASN A 33 -6.36 10.23 6.88
N LEU A 34 -7.13 10.33 7.96
CA LEU A 34 -7.72 9.18 8.64
C LEU A 34 -8.65 8.38 7.71
N ALA A 35 -9.50 9.05 6.93
CA ALA A 35 -10.35 8.39 5.94
C ALA A 35 -9.51 7.67 4.87
N LEU A 36 -8.45 8.29 4.37
CA LEU A 36 -7.55 7.68 3.39
C LEU A 36 -6.84 6.44 3.95
N VAL A 37 -6.32 6.51 5.18
CA VAL A 37 -5.71 5.38 5.87
C VAL A 37 -6.74 4.26 6.08
N GLY A 38 -7.96 4.57 6.48
CA GLY A 38 -9.02 3.56 6.65
C GLY A 38 -9.41 2.89 5.33
N ILE A 39 -9.57 3.66 4.25
CA ILE A 39 -9.95 3.12 2.95
C ILE A 39 -8.82 2.27 2.36
N PHE A 40 -7.63 2.83 2.22
CA PHE A 40 -6.53 2.17 1.50
C PHE A 40 -5.70 1.24 2.38
N GLY A 41 -5.61 1.52 3.68
CA GLY A 41 -4.90 0.65 4.62
C GLY A 41 -5.72 -0.52 5.14
N VAL A 42 -7.06 -0.43 5.12
CA VAL A 42 -7.94 -1.49 5.68
C VAL A 42 -8.98 -1.96 4.68
N ALA A 43 -9.88 -1.08 4.23
CA ALA A 43 -11.06 -1.50 3.46
C ALA A 43 -10.68 -2.17 2.14
N VAL A 44 -9.79 -1.55 1.35
CA VAL A 44 -9.35 -2.09 0.06
C VAL A 44 -8.65 -3.44 0.20
N PRO A 45 -7.62 -3.61 1.06
CA PRO A 45 -6.99 -4.92 1.26
C PRO A 45 -7.97 -6.02 1.71
N VAL A 46 -8.89 -5.70 2.63
CA VAL A 46 -9.90 -6.66 3.10
C VAL A 46 -10.85 -7.07 1.99
N LEU A 47 -11.32 -6.12 1.17
CA LEU A 47 -12.20 -6.42 0.05
C LEU A 47 -11.51 -7.27 -1.02
N ILE A 48 -10.24 -6.97 -1.34
CA ILE A 48 -9.43 -7.78 -2.25
C ILE A 48 -9.29 -9.21 -1.70
N TYR A 49 -8.94 -9.36 -0.42
CA TYR A 49 -8.80 -10.66 0.20
C TYR A 49 -10.10 -11.48 0.17
N LYS A 50 -11.24 -10.85 0.48
CA LYS A 50 -12.56 -11.50 0.38
C LYS A 50 -12.91 -11.88 -1.05
N GLY A 51 -12.59 -11.04 -2.02
CA GLY A 51 -12.78 -11.33 -3.45
C GLY A 51 -11.99 -12.57 -3.87
N ILE A 52 -10.74 -12.67 -3.44
CA ILE A 52 -9.88 -13.84 -3.70
C ILE A 52 -10.45 -15.10 -3.04
N ILE A 53 -10.88 -15.05 -1.77
CA ILE A 53 -11.50 -16.20 -1.11
C ILE A 53 -12.72 -16.69 -1.88
N LYS A 54 -13.60 -15.76 -2.27
CA LYS A 54 -14.81 -16.09 -3.04
C LYS A 54 -14.45 -16.81 -4.33
N GLU A 55 -13.44 -16.34 -5.05
CA GLU A 55 -12.96 -16.99 -6.28
C GLU A 55 -12.47 -18.43 -6.00
N PHE A 56 -11.71 -18.64 -4.94
CA PHE A 56 -11.28 -19.98 -4.54
C PHE A 56 -12.43 -20.91 -4.16
N HIS A 57 -13.44 -20.38 -3.47
CA HIS A 57 -14.63 -21.13 -3.08
C HIS A 57 -15.46 -21.52 -4.31
N MET A 58 -15.63 -20.63 -5.28
CA MET A 58 -16.30 -20.94 -6.55
C MET A 58 -15.56 -22.07 -7.30
N GLN A 59 -14.23 -22.04 -7.32
CA GLN A 59 -13.44 -23.13 -7.92
C GLN A 59 -13.54 -24.44 -7.14
N ASP A 60 -13.60 -24.40 -5.81
CA ASP A 60 -13.79 -25.59 -4.98
C ASP A 60 -15.19 -26.20 -5.22
N GLU A 61 -16.25 -25.38 -5.38
CA GLU A 61 -17.60 -25.83 -5.77
C GLU A 61 -17.62 -26.51 -7.12
N ASP A 62 -17.06 -25.87 -8.15
CA ASP A 62 -17.00 -26.41 -9.50
C ASP A 62 -16.22 -27.74 -9.54
N ALA A 63 -15.23 -27.90 -8.66
CA ALA A 63 -14.45 -29.12 -8.51
C ALA A 63 -15.09 -30.17 -7.56
N GLY A 64 -16.25 -29.89 -6.96
CA GLY A 64 -16.91 -30.77 -6.00
C GLY A 64 -16.14 -30.96 -4.68
N ARG A 65 -15.30 -30.00 -4.31
CA ARG A 65 -14.46 -30.03 -3.10
C ARG A 65 -15.09 -29.19 -1.98
N PRO A 66 -14.86 -29.54 -0.71
CA PRO A 66 -15.29 -28.70 0.40
C PRO A 66 -14.52 -27.38 0.41
N TYR A 67 -15.18 -26.29 0.81
CA TYR A 67 -14.55 -24.98 0.96
C TYR A 67 -13.35 -25.01 1.90
N ARG A 68 -12.24 -24.42 1.44
CA ARG A 68 -11.07 -24.20 2.28
C ARG A 68 -11.32 -23.07 3.28
N LYS A 69 -10.80 -23.26 4.50
CA LYS A 69 -10.84 -22.26 5.57
C LYS A 69 -9.75 -21.22 5.35
N PHE A 70 -10.13 -19.95 5.37
CA PHE A 70 -9.22 -18.83 5.22
C PHE A 70 -9.27 -17.95 6.48
N TRP A 71 -8.34 -17.03 6.65
CA TRP A 71 -8.24 -16.25 7.89
C TRP A 71 -9.48 -15.38 8.18
N LEU A 72 -10.21 -14.98 7.13
CA LEU A 72 -11.44 -14.18 7.24
C LEU A 72 -12.67 -14.92 6.65
N ALA A 73 -12.62 -16.26 6.51
CA ALA A 73 -13.73 -17.09 6.02
C ALA A 73 -13.74 -18.50 6.61
#